data_AF-A0A7C5TMI6-F1
#
_entry.id   AF-A0A7C5TMI6-F1
#
_cell.length_a   1.000
_cell.length_b   1.000
_cell.length_c   1.000
_cell.angle_alpha   90.00
_cell.angle_beta   90.00
_cell.angle_gamma   90.00
#
_symmetry.space_group_name_H-M   'P 1'
#
loop_
_entity.id
_entity.type
_entity.pdbx_description
1 polymer ?
#
loop_
_entity_poly.entity_id
_entity_poly.type
_entity_poly.pdbx_seq_one_letter_code
_entity_poly.pdbx_strand_id
1 'polypeptide(L)' 'MYVLVLYYSRGGATARMAHLIARGVEEVEGVEARLRTVPPVSAACEAVA' A
#
# COMPACT_ATOMS: atom_id res chain seq x y z
N MET A 1 12.29 -11.96 -4.59
CA MET A 1 10.86 -12.10 -4.22
C MET A 1 10.35 -10.71 -3.83
N TYR A 2 9.05 -10.42 -3.92
CA TYR A 2 8.54 -9.11 -3.48
C TYR A 2 7.23 -9.21 -2.71
N VAL A 3 7.01 -8.25 -1.80
CA VAL A 3 5.76 -8.06 -1.07
C VAL A 3 5.11 -6.77 -1.56
N LEU A 4 3.86 -6.85 -2.00
CA LEU A 4 3.07 -5.69 -2.39
C LEU A 4 2.38 -5.09 -1.16
N VAL A 5 2.76 -3.87 -0.80
CA VAL A 5 2.07 -3.04 0.18
C VAL A 5 1.09 -2.14 -0.56
N LEU A 6 -0.12 -2.64 -0.77
CA LEU A 6 -1.23 -1.89 -1.35
C LEU A 6 -1.98 -1.15 -0.24
N TYR A 7 -2.13 0.16 -0.37
CA TYR A 7 -2.84 0.97 0.62
C TYR A 7 -3.76 2.01 -0.02
N TYR A 8 -4.68 2.53 0.80
CA TYR A 8 -5.42 3.77 0.52
C TYR A 8 -5.27 4.68 1.72
N SER A 9 -5.09 5.99 1.48
CA SER A 9 -5.06 6.96 2.57
C SER A 9 -5.64 8.29 2.14
N ARG A 10 -6.73 8.71 2.79
CA ARG A 10 -7.30 10.05 2.62
C ARG A 10 -6.55 11.12 3.43
N GLY A 11 -6.08 10.75 4.63
CA GLY A 11 -5.41 11.66 5.59
C GLY A 11 -3.91 11.39 5.78
N GLY A 12 -3.30 10.56 4.93
CA GLY A 12 -1.86 10.25 4.96
C GLY A 12 -1.37 9.38 6.11
N ALA A 13 -2.17 9.10 7.15
CA ALA A 13 -1.76 8.24 8.26
C ALA A 13 -1.40 6.82 7.79
N THR A 14 -2.27 6.21 6.98
CA THR A 14 -2.01 4.89 6.37
C THR A 14 -0.82 4.92 5.43
N ALA A 15 -0.58 6.03 4.70
CA ALA A 15 0.57 6.16 3.83
C ALA A 15 1.89 6.11 4.63
N ARG A 16 1.96 6.83 5.77
CA ARG A 16 3.12 6.76 6.68
C ARG A 16 3.33 5.36 7.23
N MET A 17 2.25 4.67 7.62
CA MET A 17 2.32 3.29 8.08
C MET A 17 2.81 2.35 6.98
N ALA A 18 2.32 2.50 5.74
CA ALA A 18 2.74 1.70 4.60
C ALA A 18 4.25 1.84 4.33
N HIS A 19 4.80 3.05 4.45
CA HIS A 19 6.25 3.27 4.35
C HIS A 19 7.06 2.55 5.44
N LEU A 20 6.55 2.52 6.68
CA LEU A 20 7.19 1.78 7.77
C LEU A 20 7.14 0.26 7.52
N ILE A 21 6.01 -0.25 7.02
CA ILE A 21 5.87 -1.66 6.64
C ILE A 21 6.87 -2.01 5.53
N ALA A 22 6.99 -1.18 4.49
CA ALA A 22 7.92 -1.41 3.40
C ALA A 22 9.38 -1.50 3.88
N ARG A 23 9.78 -0.62 4.83
CA ARG A 23 11.10 -0.70 5.46
C ARG A 23 11.32 -2.03 6.18
N GLY A 24 10.36 -2.47 6.99
CA GLY A 24 10.45 -3.76 7.68
C GLY A 24 10.50 -4.96 6.73
N VAL A 25 9.85 -4.87 5.57
CA VAL A 25 9.96 -5.90 4.52
C VAL A 25 11.37 -5.94 3.92
N GLU A 26 11.97 -4.78 3.66
CA GLU A 26 13.32 -4.67 3.08
C GLU A 26 14.45 -5.12 4.03
N GLU A 27 14.16 -5.27 5.34
CA GLU A 27 15.10 -5.87 6.30
C GLU A 27 15.31 -7.38 6.05
N VAL A 28 14.42 -8.03 5.29
CA VAL A 28 14.55 -9.44 4.93
C VAL A 28 15.35 -9.59 3.63
N GLU A 29 16.48 -10.29 3.70
CA GLU A 29 17.36 -10.47 2.54
C GLU A 29 16.64 -11.16 1.36
N GLY A 30 16.79 -10.57 0.16
CA GLY A 30 16.17 -11.08 -1.07
C GLY A 30 14.68 -10.76 -1.25
N VAL A 31 14.11 -9.94 -0.36
CA VAL A 31 12.71 -9.48 -0.42
C VAL A 31 12.64 -7.99 -0.71
N GLU A 32 11.92 -7.62 -1.77
CA GLU A 32 11.67 -6.23 -2.15
C GLU A 32 10.28 -5.78 -1.70
N ALA A 33 10.15 -4.58 -1.16
CA ALA A 33 8.87 -3.98 -0.85
C ALA A 33 8.36 -3.13 -2.01
N ARG A 34 7.13 -3.39 -2.47
CA ARG A 34 6.50 -2.58 -3.51
C ARG A 34 5.30 -1.83 -2.95
N LEU A 35 5.41 -0.51 -2.86
CA LEU A 35 4.31 0.37 -2.45
C LEU A 35 3.41 0.74 -3.63
N ARG A 36 2.10 0.57 -3.47
CA ARG A 36 1.09 1.06 -4.43
C ARG A 36 -0.07 1.67 -3.66
N THR A 37 -0.66 2.73 -4.21
CA THR A 37 -1.91 3.30 -3.73
C THR A 37 -3.00 3.11 -4.76
N VAL A 38 -4.23 2.95 -4.30
CA VAL A 38 -5.42 3.00 -5.18
C VAL A 38 -5.94 4.44 -5.28
N PRO A 39 -6.65 4.78 -6.37
CA PRO A 39 -7.41 6.02 -6.47
C PRO A 39 -8.39 6.17 -5.30
N PRO A 40 -8.79 7.41 -4.94
CA PRO A 40 -9.83 7.61 -3.95
C PRO A 40 -11.12 6.88 -4.34
N VAL A 41 -11.58 6.03 -3.42
CA VAL A 41 -12.84 5.31 -3.58
C VAL A 41 -13.97 6.29 -3.26
N SER A 42 -14.77 6.64 -4.25
CA SER A 42 -16.04 7.35 -4.05
C SER A 42 -17.01 6.41 -3.33
N ALA A 43 -17.87 6.93 -2.46
CA ALA A 43 -18.97 6.16 -1.87
C ALA A 43 -20.04 5.75 -2.92
N ALA A 44 -19.91 6.23 -4.16
CA ALA A 44 -20.63 5.65 -5.29
C ALA A 44 -20.05 4.26 -5.58
N CYS A 45 -20.79 3.22 -5.20
CA CYS A 45 -20.53 1.85 -5.61
C CYS A 45 -20.60 1.75 -7.14
N GLU A 46 -19.49 1.91 -7.84
CA GLU A 46 -19.33 1.37 -9.18
C GLU A 46 -18.69 -0.01 -9.06
N ALA A 47 -19.55 -1.02 -8.91
CA ALA A 47 -19.13 -2.39 -9.17
C ALA A 47 -18.77 -2.48 -10.66
N VAL A 48 -17.48 -2.61 -10.97
CA VAL A 48 -17.03 -2.87 -12.35
C VAL A 48 -16.73 -4.35 -12.47
N ALA A 49 -17.45 -4.98 -13.41
CA ALA A 49 -17.47 -6.39 -13.75
C ALA A 49 -16.17 -6.88 -14.41
#